data_AF-A5GK73-F1
#
_entry.id   AF-A5GK73-F1
#
_cell.length_a   1.000
_cell.length_b   1.000
_cell.length_c   1.000
_cell.angle_alpha   90.00
_cell.angle_beta   90.00
_cell.angle_gamma   90.00
#
_symmetry.space_group_name_H-M   'P 1'
#
loop_
_entity.id
_entity.type
_entity.pdbx_description
1 polymer ?
#
loop_
_entity_poly.entity_id
_entity_poly.type
_entity_poly.pdbx_seq_one_letter_code
_entity_poly.pdbx_strand_id
1 'polypeptide(L)'
;MTVSLQSGEEEPEAFSAGNAFSSCTRPMTLDTQMTIALLQELLLALRDNDSNAFKAWLSLGIERLGEPAAIELMCDGLDPILTTEEADRLVGWHLGVSL
;
A
#
# COMPACT_ATOMS: atom_id res chain seq x y z
N MET A 1 29.12 11.20 -47.47
CA MET A 1 28.76 11.22 -46.04
C MET A 1 28.00 12.51 -45.77
N THR A 2 26.76 12.38 -45.30
CA THR A 2 25.90 13.28 -44.48
C THR A 2 26.18 14.80 -44.52
N VAL A 3 25.20 15.68 -44.69
CA VAL A 3 24.14 15.94 -43.69
C VAL A 3 23.07 16.93 -44.22
N SER A 4 21.83 16.62 -43.87
CA SER A 4 20.59 17.39 -43.60
C SER A 4 20.31 18.78 -44.20
N LEU A 5 19.04 18.99 -44.56
CA LEU A 5 18.12 19.99 -43.95
C LEU A 5 16.72 19.84 -44.59
N GLN A 6 15.75 19.30 -43.84
CA GLN A 6 14.33 19.39 -44.19
C GLN A 6 13.68 20.37 -43.19
N SER A 7 13.39 21.58 -43.65
CA SER A 7 12.60 22.61 -42.98
C SER A 7 11.24 22.74 -43.67
N GLY A 8 10.22 23.12 -42.89
CA GLY A 8 8.84 23.43 -43.30
C GLY A 8 7.88 22.41 -42.70
N GLU A 9 7.45 22.52 -41.44
CA GLU A 9 6.45 23.45 -40.87
C GLU A 9 5.04 23.36 -41.50
N GLU A 10 4.07 23.22 -40.59
CA GLU A 10 2.62 23.50 -40.68
C GLU A 10 1.66 22.41 -41.18
N GLU A 11 1.03 21.70 -40.23
CA GLU A 11 -0.44 21.63 -40.19
C GLU A 11 -0.94 21.49 -38.73
N PRO A 12 -1.93 22.29 -38.30
CA PRO A 12 -2.39 22.33 -36.91
C PRO A 12 -3.44 21.24 -36.66
N GLU A 13 -3.02 20.13 -36.05
CA GLU A 13 -4.01 19.19 -35.52
C GLU A 13 -4.67 19.77 -34.27
N ALA A 14 -5.96 20.05 -34.45
CA ALA A 14 -6.88 20.64 -33.51
C ALA A 14 -6.72 20.04 -32.11
N PHE A 15 -6.59 20.93 -31.12
CA PHE A 15 -6.72 20.60 -29.72
C PHE A 15 -8.17 20.11 -29.48
N SER A 16 -8.36 18.79 -29.62
CA SER A 16 -9.61 18.13 -29.27
C SER A 16 -9.71 18.13 -27.74
N ALA A 17 -10.30 19.21 -27.22
CA ALA A 17 -10.75 19.30 -25.85
C ALA A 17 -11.98 18.38 -25.68
N GLY A 18 -11.74 17.11 -25.40
CA GLY A 18 -12.79 16.11 -25.23
C GLY A 18 -12.38 14.98 -24.29
N ASN A 19 -12.59 15.20 -22.99
CA ASN A 19 -12.62 14.22 -21.89
C ASN A 19 -11.31 13.59 -21.34
N ALA A 20 -10.33 14.42 -20.99
CA ALA A 20 -9.24 14.02 -20.08
C ALA A 20 -9.66 13.67 -18.63
N PHE A 21 -10.95 13.42 -18.37
CA PHE A 21 -11.41 12.91 -17.07
C PHE A 21 -11.35 11.38 -16.95
N SER A 22 -10.94 10.67 -18.00
CA SER A 22 -10.90 9.21 -17.97
C SER A 22 -9.56 8.61 -17.51
N SER A 23 -8.55 9.44 -17.27
CA SER A 23 -7.20 8.98 -16.92
C SER A 23 -6.81 9.50 -15.55
N CYS A 24 -7.10 8.73 -14.49
CA CYS A 24 -6.27 8.68 -13.27
C CYS A 24 -6.75 7.69 -12.20
N THR A 25 -7.85 6.94 -12.39
CA THR A 25 -8.07 5.75 -11.55
C THR A 25 -7.26 4.60 -12.14
N ARG A 26 -5.95 4.61 -11.85
CA ARG A 26 -5.10 3.43 -11.95
C ARG A 26 -5.87 2.32 -11.23
N PRO A 27 -6.23 1.19 -11.87
CA PRO A 27 -6.91 0.11 -11.16
C PRO A 27 -6.00 -0.25 -9.99
N MET A 28 -6.49 -0.03 -8.78
CA MET A 28 -5.84 -0.48 -7.58
C MET A 28 -5.63 -1.97 -7.78
N THR A 29 -4.37 -2.41 -7.83
CA THR A 29 -4.09 -3.82 -8.08
C THR A 29 -4.73 -4.63 -6.95
N LEU A 30 -5.22 -5.83 -7.26
CA LEU A 30 -5.83 -6.70 -6.26
C LEU A 30 -4.92 -6.85 -5.04
N ASP A 31 -3.61 -7.00 -5.27
CA ASP A 31 -2.56 -6.94 -4.24
C ASP A 31 -2.61 -5.68 -3.37
N THR A 32 -2.67 -4.49 -3.98
CA THR A 32 -2.72 -3.23 -3.23
C THR A 32 -3.99 -3.15 -2.38
N GLN A 33 -5.12 -3.61 -2.91
CA GLN A 33 -6.38 -3.63 -2.16
C GLN A 33 -6.35 -4.63 -1.01
N MET A 34 -5.70 -5.79 -1.21
CA MET A 34 -5.54 -6.83 -0.20
C MET A 34 -4.60 -6.36 0.93
N THR A 35 -3.49 -5.72 0.58
CA THR A 35 -2.55 -5.11 1.54
C THR A 35 -3.23 -3.99 2.34
N ILE A 36 -4.04 -3.15 1.70
CA ILE A 36 -4.78 -2.09 2.42
C ILE A 36 -5.87 -2.66 3.33
N ALA A 37 -6.55 -3.73 2.92
CA ALA A 37 -7.53 -4.42 3.78
C ALA A 37 -6.84 -5.06 5.00
N LEU A 38 -5.70 -5.71 4.80
CA LEU A 38 -4.88 -6.23 5.89
C LEU A 38 -4.42 -5.09 6.81
N LEU A 39 -3.92 -3.99 6.27
CA LEU A 39 -3.50 -2.84 7.07
C LEU A 39 -4.64 -2.31 7.96
N GLN A 40 -5.86 -2.23 7.43
CA GLN A 40 -7.04 -1.81 8.20
C GLN A 40 -7.41 -2.77 9.32
N GLU A 41 -7.42 -4.08 9.06
CA GLU A 41 -7.71 -5.10 10.08
C GLU A 41 -6.71 -5.03 11.26
N LEU A 42 -5.43 -4.77 10.95
CA LEU A 42 -4.42 -4.60 11.98
C LEU A 42 -4.61 -3.34 12.82
N LEU A 43 -4.89 -2.21 12.17
CA LEU A 43 -5.20 -0.96 12.87
C LEU A 43 -6.46 -1.10 13.74
N LEU A 44 -7.42 -1.93 13.32
CA LEU A 44 -8.60 -2.25 14.12
C LEU A 44 -8.23 -3.11 15.34
N ALA A 45 -7.39 -4.13 15.18
CA ALA A 45 -6.89 -4.94 16.28
C ALA A 45 -6.13 -4.10 17.32
N LEU A 46 -5.28 -3.18 16.86
CA LEU A 46 -4.57 -2.21 17.71
C LEU A 46 -5.53 -1.30 18.47
N ARG A 47 -6.57 -0.80 17.80
CA ARG A 47 -7.60 0.05 18.42
C ARG A 47 -8.40 -0.70 19.49
N ASP A 48 -8.73 -1.96 19.23
CA ASP A 48 -9.48 -2.81 20.16
C ASP A 48 -8.60 -3.39 21.28
N ASN A 49 -7.27 -3.19 21.19
CA ASN A 49 -6.27 -3.85 22.04
C ASN A 49 -6.43 -5.38 22.06
N ASP A 50 -6.88 -5.98 20.95
CA ASP A 50 -7.17 -7.41 20.86
C ASP A 50 -5.97 -8.17 20.24
N SER A 51 -5.24 -8.87 21.10
CA SER A 51 -4.09 -9.69 20.69
C SER A 51 -4.48 -10.96 19.90
N ASN A 52 -5.73 -11.43 20.00
CA ASN A 52 -6.23 -12.54 19.19
C ASN A 52 -6.56 -12.08 17.77
N ALA A 53 -7.13 -10.87 17.62
CA ALA A 53 -7.33 -10.24 16.33
C ALA A 53 -6.00 -10.02 15.61
N PHE A 54 -4.95 -9.61 16.35
CA PHE A 54 -3.58 -9.55 15.82
C PHE A 54 -3.07 -10.91 15.33
N LYS A 55 -3.24 -11.99 16.10
CA LYS A 55 -2.81 -13.36 15.69
C LYS A 55 -3.58 -13.87 14.46
N ALA A 56 -4.87 -13.59 14.39
CA ALA A 56 -5.71 -13.92 13.23
C ALA A 56 -5.26 -13.13 11.99
N TRP A 57 -4.97 -11.83 12.16
CA TRP A 57 -4.39 -10.99 11.13
C TRP A 57 -3.04 -11.52 10.65
N LEU A 58 -2.13 -11.87 11.56
CA LEU A 58 -0.81 -12.38 11.22
C LEU A 58 -0.91 -13.66 10.39
N SER A 59 -1.78 -14.59 10.80
CA SER A 59 -2.03 -15.83 10.07
C SER A 59 -2.58 -15.58 8.66
N LEU A 60 -3.52 -14.62 8.53
CA LEU A 60 -4.09 -14.23 7.25
C LEU A 60 -3.08 -13.51 6.35
N GLY A 61 -2.24 -12.65 6.94
CA GLY A 61 -1.17 -11.94 6.24
C GLY A 61 -0.13 -12.90 5.68
N ILE A 62 0.28 -13.90 6.47
CA ILE A 62 1.20 -14.96 6.03
C ILE A 62 0.57 -15.80 4.89
N GLU A 63 -0.72 -16.15 5.00
CA GLU A 63 -1.41 -16.92 3.96
C GLU A 63 -1.54 -16.15 2.63
N ARG A 64 -1.83 -14.85 2.70
CA ARG A 64 -2.14 -14.03 1.52
C ARG A 64 -0.91 -13.38 0.86
N LEU A 65 -0.02 -12.83 1.68
CA LEU A 65 1.16 -12.08 1.22
C LEU A 65 2.46 -12.90 1.35
N GLY A 66 2.46 -13.91 2.21
CA GLY A 66 3.67 -14.61 2.64
C GLY A 66 4.26 -14.02 3.91
N GLU A 67 4.96 -14.85 4.67
CA GLU A 67 5.64 -14.47 5.91
C GLU A 67 6.58 -13.26 5.78
N PRO A 68 7.49 -13.17 4.79
CA PRO A 68 8.39 -12.02 4.69
C PRO A 68 7.63 -10.72 4.42
N ALA A 69 6.63 -10.74 3.54
CA ALA A 69 5.85 -9.56 3.20
C ALA A 69 4.95 -9.10 4.36
N ALA A 70 4.41 -10.04 5.14
CA ALA A 70 3.63 -9.71 6.34
C ALA A 70 4.50 -9.07 7.43
N ILE A 71 5.75 -9.53 7.60
CA ILE A 71 6.70 -8.94 8.54
C ILE A 71 7.16 -7.56 8.06
N GLU A 72 7.50 -7.39 6.77
CA GLU A 72 7.86 -6.08 6.21
C GLU A 72 6.70 -5.08 6.34
N LEU A 73 5.46 -5.51 6.09
CA LEU A 73 4.28 -4.67 6.29
C LEU A 73 4.14 -4.26 7.75
N MET A 74 4.46 -5.15 8.69
CA MET A 74 4.39 -4.88 10.12
C MET A 74 5.52 -3.96 10.61
N CYS A 75 6.75 -4.15 10.15
CA CYS A 75 7.92 -3.40 10.61
C CYS A 75 8.09 -2.08 9.85
N ASP A 76 8.07 -2.09 8.52
CA ASP A 76 8.31 -0.92 7.67
C ASP A 76 7.02 -0.19 7.28
N GLY A 77 5.92 -0.93 7.10
CA GLY A 77 4.65 -0.33 6.68
C GLY A 77 3.95 0.46 7.80
N LEU A 78 4.15 0.06 9.05
CA LEU A 78 3.45 0.63 10.20
C LEU A 78 4.27 1.62 11.02
N ASP A 79 5.61 1.58 10.95
CA ASP A 79 6.49 2.52 11.64
C ASP A 79 6.08 4.00 11.45
N PRO A 80 5.72 4.49 10.24
CA PRO A 80 5.30 5.87 10.07
C PRO A 80 3.84 6.14 10.48
N ILE A 81 3.04 5.11 10.76
CA ILE A 81 1.59 5.21 11.03
C ILE A 81 1.29 5.07 12.52
N LEU A 82 2.06 4.25 13.24
CA LEU A 82 1.82 3.93 14.64
C LEU A 82 2.41 4.98 15.58
N THR A 83 1.69 5.24 16.67
CA THR A 83 2.27 5.94 17.81
C THR A 83 3.22 5.03 18.59
N THR A 84 4.11 5.61 19.38
CA THR A 84 5.07 4.85 20.21
C THR A 84 4.37 3.84 21.13
N GLU A 85 3.17 4.15 21.64
CA GLU A 85 2.40 3.24 22.51
C GLU A 85 1.78 2.07 21.74
N GLU A 86 1.31 2.29 20.51
CA GLU A 86 0.81 1.21 19.65
C GLU A 86 1.94 0.30 19.17
N ALA A 87 3.11 0.88 18.86
CA ALA A 87 4.31 0.11 18.51
C ALA A 87 4.79 -0.75 19.70
N ASP A 88 4.81 -0.21 20.92
CA ASP A 88 5.17 -0.96 22.13
C ASP A 88 4.19 -2.12 22.39
N ARG A 89 2.89 -1.89 22.22
CA ARG A 89 1.87 -2.96 22.31
C ARG A 89 2.05 -4.03 21.24
N LEU A 90 2.36 -3.65 20.01
CA LEU A 90 2.61 -4.58 18.91
C LEU A 90 3.82 -5.48 19.22
N VAL A 91 4.90 -4.88 19.74
CA VAL A 91 6.08 -5.63 20.24
C VAL A 91 5.68 -6.53 21.40
N GLY A 92 4.84 -6.04 22.31
CA GLY A 92 4.27 -6.83 23.40
C GLY A 92 3.56 -8.09 22.88
N TRP A 93 2.65 -7.94 21.92
CA TRP A 93 1.93 -9.06 21.32
C TRP A 93 2.84 -10.04 20.59
N HIS A 94 3.87 -9.53 19.90
CA HIS A 94 4.88 -10.36 19.27
C HIS A 94 5.67 -11.20 20.30
N LEU A 95 5.98 -10.62 21.46
CA LEU A 95 6.65 -11.30 22.56
C LEU A 95 5.70 -12.14 23.44
N GLY A 96 4.40 -12.15 23.14
CA GLY A 96 3.37 -12.86 23.92
C GLY A 96 2.97 -12.18 25.22
N VAL A 97 3.36 -10.92 25.43
CA VAL A 97 2.94 -10.09 26.56
C VAL A 97 1.74 -9.25 26.13
N SER A 98 0.56 -9.53 26.70
CA SER A 98 -0.61 -8.65 26.57
C SER A 98 -0.57 -7.62 27.69
N LEU A 99 -0.38 -6.35 27.34
CA LEU A 99 -0.41 -5.19 28.25
C LEU A 99 -1.85 -4.75 28.55
#